data_AF-A0A0Q4XH01-F1
#
_entry.id   AF-A0A0Q4XH01-F1
#
_cell.length_a   1.000
_cell.length_b   1.000
_cell.length_c   1.000
_cell.angle_alpha   90.00
_cell.angle_beta   90.00
_cell.angle_gamma   90.00
#
_symmetry.space_group_name_H-M   'P 1'
#
loop_
_entity.id
_entity.type
_entity.pdbx_description
1 polymer ?
#
loop_
_entity_poly.entity_id
_entity_poly.type
_entity_poly.pdbx_seq_one_letter_code
_entity_poly.pdbx_strand_id
1 'polypeptide(L)'
;MLKVLSGDVEARDPALMDRVYRFRHDFFVDHLKWEACRKPDGRERDQFDGPDCLHVVGQQDLVGQRDLVGQQDGAIVSYSRLLPTTRPHLQTHLYPELLKGAPAPSGPRIYEWTRCAVAPSKRESAKGVDAVSGASFTAVAEVAARFGLDGLLVQTHPVLVTRLMDMGWDVEPLALPCAYGDSLLLPIYARLTPETVATCRRVFGLSGPVLPIDAADGPRPPADQPHRPMP
;
A
#
# COMPACT_ATOMS: atom_id res chain seq x y z
N MET A 1 -10.64 11.16 -4.45
CA MET A 1 -10.02 10.66 -5.68
C MET A 1 -8.60 10.34 -5.34
N LEU A 2 -8.25 9.08 -5.51
CA LEU A 2 -6.92 8.58 -5.29
C LEU A 2 -6.11 8.74 -6.58
N LYS A 3 -4.80 8.79 -6.46
CA LYS A 3 -3.85 8.80 -7.57
C LYS A 3 -2.87 7.66 -7.39
N VAL A 4 -2.42 7.10 -8.49
CA VAL A 4 -1.30 6.16 -8.53
C VAL A 4 -0.12 6.85 -9.20
N LEU A 5 1.02 6.89 -8.51
CA LEU A 5 2.25 7.57 -8.94
C LEU A 5 3.36 6.53 -9.07
N SER A 6 4.32 6.80 -9.95
CA SER A 6 5.45 5.91 -10.23
C SER A 6 6.60 6.61 -10.91
N GLY A 7 7.69 5.87 -11.11
CA GLY A 7 8.95 6.44 -11.56
C GLY A 7 9.55 7.27 -10.44
N ASP A 8 10.48 8.16 -10.79
CA ASP A 8 11.08 9.06 -9.82
C ASP A 8 10.13 10.20 -9.44
N VAL A 9 9.12 9.88 -8.62
CA VAL A 9 8.11 10.82 -8.14
C VAL A 9 8.75 11.89 -7.25
N GLU A 10 9.79 11.55 -6.49
CA GLU A 10 10.50 12.50 -5.65
C GLU A 10 11.22 13.57 -6.48
N ALA A 11 11.85 13.19 -7.59
CA ALA A 11 12.43 14.17 -8.52
C ALA A 11 11.37 14.99 -9.26
N ARG A 12 10.24 14.38 -9.64
CA ARG A 12 9.17 15.02 -10.43
C ARG A 12 8.30 15.97 -9.62
N ASP A 13 7.94 15.58 -8.40
CA ASP A 13 7.08 16.33 -7.48
C ASP A 13 7.57 16.18 -6.03
N PRO A 14 8.69 16.84 -5.69
CA PRO A 14 9.29 16.76 -4.35
C PRO A 14 8.35 17.31 -3.28
N ALA A 15 7.49 18.28 -3.62
CA ALA A 15 6.54 18.87 -2.67
C ALA A 15 5.43 17.88 -2.28
N LEU A 16 4.91 17.10 -3.23
CA LEU A 16 3.97 16.03 -2.94
C LEU A 16 4.60 14.92 -2.10
N MET A 17 5.81 14.49 -2.44
CA MET A 17 6.49 13.44 -1.68
C MET A 17 6.86 13.89 -0.27
N ASP A 18 7.24 15.16 -0.06
CA ASP A 18 7.45 15.70 1.29
C ASP A 18 6.16 15.61 2.13
N ARG A 19 4.99 15.96 1.56
CA ARG A 19 3.69 15.79 2.25
C ARG A 19 3.40 14.32 2.56
N VAL A 20 3.71 13.40 1.66
CA VAL A 20 3.56 11.96 1.87
C VAL A 20 4.44 11.47 3.02
N TYR A 21 5.72 11.86 3.06
CA TYR A 21 6.64 11.42 4.10
C TYR A 21 6.29 11.98 5.48
N ARG A 22 5.77 13.22 5.54
CA ARG A 22 5.23 13.80 6.78
C ARG A 22 3.97 13.06 7.25
N PHE A 23 3.03 12.83 6.34
CA PHE A 23 1.82 12.03 6.65
C PHE A 23 2.18 10.64 7.17
N ARG A 24 3.17 9.97 6.55
CA ARG A 24 3.68 8.69 7.03
C ARG A 24 4.32 8.81 8.41
N HIS A 25 5.05 9.88 8.70
CA HIS A 25 5.61 10.12 10.04
C HIS A 25 4.50 10.25 11.09
N ASP A 26 3.53 11.14 10.85
CA ASP A 26 2.39 11.35 11.74
C ASP A 26 1.64 10.05 12.01
N PHE A 27 1.47 9.20 11.00
CA PHE A 27 0.75 7.95 11.12
C PHE A 27 1.58 6.80 11.72
N PHE A 28 2.68 6.41 11.11
CA PHE A 28 3.45 5.23 11.53
C PHE A 28 4.28 5.51 12.78
N VAL A 29 4.88 6.69 12.88
CA VAL A 29 5.76 7.03 13.99
C VAL A 29 4.93 7.59 15.14
N ASP A 30 4.16 8.66 14.92
CA ASP A 30 3.49 9.34 16.03
C ASP A 30 2.20 8.65 16.49
N HIS A 31 1.41 8.09 15.58
CA HIS A 31 0.18 7.38 15.93
C HIS A 31 0.43 5.90 16.28
N LEU A 32 1.12 5.14 15.42
CA LEU A 32 1.38 3.71 15.65
C LEU A 32 2.64 3.41 16.49
N LYS A 33 3.42 4.43 16.86
CA LYS A 33 4.60 4.31 17.73
C LYS A 33 5.70 3.42 17.15
N TRP A 34 5.86 3.40 15.83
CA TRP A 34 7.00 2.74 15.18
C TRP A 34 8.27 3.60 15.35
N GLU A 35 8.80 3.64 16.57
CA GLU A 35 9.93 4.49 16.95
C GLU A 35 11.22 4.18 16.15
N ALA A 36 11.38 2.94 15.68
CA ALA A 36 12.49 2.55 14.78
C ALA A 36 12.47 3.32 13.43
N CYS A 37 11.33 3.89 13.05
CA CYS A 37 11.17 4.69 11.83
C CYS A 37 11.33 6.20 12.09
N ARG A 38 11.52 6.64 13.34
CA ARG A 38 11.61 8.07 13.68
C ARG A 38 12.88 8.69 13.11
N LYS A 39 12.72 9.82 12.43
CA LYS A 39 13.80 10.67 11.92
C LYS A 39 13.65 12.11 12.42
N PRO A 40 14.76 12.84 12.69
CA PRO A 40 14.70 14.20 13.23
C PRO A 40 14.02 15.24 12.34
N ASP A 41 13.94 14.97 11.04
CA ASP A 41 13.34 15.87 10.05
C ASP A 41 11.81 15.73 9.92
N GLY A 42 11.19 14.85 10.71
CA GLY A 42 9.74 14.61 10.69
C GLY A 42 9.26 13.91 9.41
N ARG A 43 10.15 13.20 8.70
CA ARG A 43 9.81 12.48 7.46
C ARG A 43 10.03 10.98 7.66
N GLU A 44 8.98 10.17 7.51
CA GLU A 44 9.13 8.71 7.50
C GLU A 44 9.43 8.25 6.08
N ARG A 45 10.69 7.87 5.88
CA ARG A 45 11.25 7.34 4.64
C ARG A 45 12.15 6.16 4.99
N ASP A 46 12.13 5.09 4.22
CA ASP A 46 13.03 3.95 4.40
C ASP A 46 13.89 3.71 3.13
N GLN A 47 14.77 2.72 3.18
CA GLN A 47 15.66 2.35 2.07
C GLN A 47 14.93 1.80 0.84
N PHE A 48 13.63 1.51 0.95
CA PHE A 48 12.81 0.98 -0.13
C PHE A 48 12.01 2.09 -0.85
N ASP A 49 12.10 3.33 -0.39
CA ASP A 49 11.54 4.49 -1.10
C ASP A 49 12.44 4.87 -2.29
N GLY A 50 11.98 4.54 -3.50
CA GLY A 50 12.71 4.79 -4.75
C GLY A 50 11.84 4.73 -6.01
N PRO A 51 12.44 4.92 -7.20
CA PRO A 51 11.72 5.15 -8.46
C PRO A 51 10.92 3.93 -8.97
N ASP A 52 11.23 2.73 -8.48
CA ASP A 52 10.52 1.50 -8.87
C ASP A 52 9.22 1.27 -8.07
N CYS A 53 8.90 2.15 -7.12
CA CYS A 53 7.69 2.05 -6.30
C CYS A 53 6.43 2.46 -7.08
N LEU A 54 5.31 1.82 -6.74
CA LEU A 54 3.99 2.38 -7.00
C LEU A 54 3.46 3.03 -5.72
N HIS A 55 3.09 4.30 -5.79
CA HIS A 55 2.50 5.03 -4.68
C HIS A 55 1.01 5.25 -4.94
N VAL A 56 0.15 4.79 -4.03
CA VAL A 56 -1.29 5.07 -4.06
C VAL A 56 -1.57 6.15 -3.02
N VAL A 57 -2.00 7.32 -3.47
CA VAL A 57 -2.14 8.53 -2.65
C VAL A 57 -3.57 9.04 -2.68
N GLY A 58 -4.22 9.15 -1.53
CA GLY A 58 -5.50 9.82 -1.36
C GLY A 58 -5.31 11.25 -0.86
N GLN A 59 -5.95 12.23 -1.52
CA GLN A 59 -5.94 13.64 -1.12
C GLN A 59 -7.35 14.13 -0.74
N GLN A 60 -7.43 15.02 0.25
CA GLN A 60 -8.67 15.53 0.87
C GLN A 60 -9.65 16.14 -0.16
N ASP A 61 -9.17 16.93 -1.12
CA ASP A 61 -9.98 17.70 -2.08
C ASP A 61 -10.97 16.87 -2.91
N LEU A 62 -10.89 15.55 -2.80
CA LEU A 62 -11.52 14.61 -3.69
C LEU A 62 -12.29 13.48 -2.96
N VAL A 63 -12.39 13.50 -1.63
CA VAL A 63 -13.34 12.68 -0.86
C VAL A 63 -14.36 13.65 -0.28
N GLY A 64 -15.66 13.46 -0.55
CA GLY A 64 -16.73 14.46 -0.44
C GLY A 64 -17.06 15.04 0.95
N GLN A 65 -16.08 15.21 1.83
CA GLN A 65 -16.19 16.00 3.05
C GLN A 65 -15.74 17.44 2.76
N ARG A 66 -16.67 18.23 2.22
CA ARG A 66 -16.64 19.68 2.41
C ARG A 66 -16.88 19.91 3.92
N ASP A 67 -16.22 20.90 4.50
CA ASP A 67 -16.49 21.42 5.85
C ASP A 67 -15.61 20.89 7.00
N LEU A 68 -14.29 20.78 6.77
CA LEU A 68 -13.31 20.95 7.85
C LEU A 68 -12.53 22.25 7.63
N VAL A 69 -12.97 23.33 8.28
CA VAL A 69 -12.31 24.63 8.30
C VAL A 69 -10.90 24.47 8.90
N GLY A 70 -9.86 24.79 8.12
CA GLY A 70 -8.46 24.87 8.59
C GLY A 70 -7.47 23.86 8.02
N GLN A 71 -7.86 22.93 7.15
CA GLN A 71 -6.92 22.05 6.44
C GLN A 71 -6.54 22.62 5.06
N GLN A 72 -5.25 22.52 4.72
CA GLN A 72 -4.70 22.96 3.44
C GLN A 72 -5.24 22.08 2.31
N ASP A 73 -5.58 22.69 1.17
CA ASP A 73 -5.88 21.97 -0.07
C ASP A 73 -4.74 20.96 -0.38
N GLY A 74 -5.11 19.76 -0.81
CA GLY A 74 -4.16 18.71 -1.17
C GLY A 74 -3.55 17.93 0.01
N ALA A 75 -4.12 18.03 1.22
CA ALA A 75 -3.72 17.22 2.37
C ALA A 75 -3.83 15.70 2.07
N ILE A 76 -2.82 14.94 2.47
CA ILE A 76 -2.81 13.47 2.32
C ILE A 76 -3.74 12.86 3.37
N VAL A 77 -4.72 12.07 2.92
CA VAL A 77 -5.70 11.39 3.78
C VAL A 77 -5.51 9.88 3.80
N SER A 78 -4.88 9.33 2.78
CA SER A 78 -4.47 7.93 2.74
C SER A 78 -3.24 7.71 1.88
N TYR A 79 -2.54 6.63 2.17
CA TYR A 79 -1.32 6.24 1.45
C TYR A 79 -1.17 4.72 1.42
N SER A 80 -0.58 4.21 0.36
CA SER A 80 -0.03 2.85 0.25
C SER A 80 1.13 2.85 -0.72
N ARG A 81 2.08 1.92 -0.51
CA ARG A 81 3.22 1.72 -1.40
C ARG A 81 3.29 0.26 -1.84
N LEU A 82 3.45 0.01 -3.13
CA LEU A 82 3.73 -1.31 -3.68
C LEU A 82 5.18 -1.38 -4.17
N LEU A 83 5.92 -2.38 -3.70
CA LEU A 83 7.32 -2.62 -4.04
C LEU A 83 7.42 -3.84 -4.98
N PRO A 84 8.16 -3.78 -6.10
CA PRO A 84 8.38 -4.97 -6.92
C PRO A 84 9.22 -6.00 -6.16
N THR A 85 8.79 -7.26 -6.11
CA THR A 85 9.54 -8.34 -5.44
C THR A 85 10.83 -8.74 -6.16
N THR A 86 11.06 -8.22 -7.37
CA THR A 86 12.29 -8.39 -8.16
C THR A 86 13.42 -7.43 -7.74
N ARG A 87 13.18 -6.59 -6.73
CA ARG A 87 14.14 -5.67 -6.13
C ARG A 87 14.14 -5.86 -4.60
N PRO A 88 15.13 -5.29 -3.87
CA PRO A 88 15.07 -5.31 -2.41
C PRO A 88 13.74 -4.80 -1.86
N HIS A 89 13.13 -5.55 -0.95
CA HIS A 89 11.83 -5.26 -0.35
C HIS A 89 11.77 -5.82 1.09
N LEU A 90 10.71 -5.53 1.85
CA LEU A 90 10.66 -5.76 3.30
C LEU A 90 10.77 -7.25 3.65
N GLN A 91 9.95 -8.12 3.05
CA GLN A 91 9.94 -9.54 3.40
C GLN A 91 11.32 -10.21 3.27
N THR A 92 12.11 -9.83 2.26
CA THR A 92 13.40 -10.48 2.00
C THR A 92 14.59 -9.78 2.66
N HIS A 93 14.50 -8.47 2.91
CA HIS A 93 15.64 -7.67 3.39
C HIS A 93 15.47 -7.11 4.79
N LEU A 94 14.23 -6.92 5.27
CA LEU A 94 13.96 -6.37 6.60
C LEU A 94 13.40 -7.41 7.56
N TYR A 95 12.57 -8.33 7.08
CA TYR A 95 11.92 -9.36 7.89
C TYR A 95 12.04 -10.80 7.33
N PRO A 96 13.20 -11.23 6.79
CA PRO A 96 13.35 -12.58 6.22
C PRO A 96 13.04 -13.71 7.22
N GLU A 97 13.26 -13.46 8.50
CA GLU A 97 13.01 -14.41 9.59
C GLU A 97 11.54 -14.79 9.75
N LEU A 98 10.59 -13.97 9.29
CA LEU A 98 9.16 -14.27 9.37
C LEU A 98 8.79 -15.55 8.61
N LEU A 99 9.57 -15.91 7.57
CA LEU A 99 9.36 -17.11 6.78
C LEU A 99 10.05 -18.36 7.35
N LYS A 100 10.82 -18.24 8.43
CA LYS A 100 11.52 -19.37 9.07
C LYS A 100 12.38 -20.18 8.07
N GLY A 101 13.02 -19.49 7.13
CA GLY A 101 13.87 -20.09 6.10
C GLY A 101 13.15 -20.54 4.83
N ALA A 102 11.81 -20.45 4.77
CA ALA A 102 11.08 -20.67 3.53
C ALA A 102 11.31 -19.51 2.54
N PRO A 103 11.37 -19.77 1.22
CA PRO A 103 11.49 -18.71 0.23
C PRO A 103 10.20 -17.89 0.13
N ALA A 104 10.33 -16.57 -0.05
CA ALA A 104 9.20 -15.71 -0.40
C ALA A 104 8.85 -15.90 -1.89
N PRO A 105 7.57 -15.94 -2.29
CA PRO A 105 7.18 -15.79 -3.69
C PRO A 105 7.75 -14.49 -4.27
N SER A 106 8.34 -14.55 -5.46
CA SER A 106 8.89 -13.37 -6.14
C SER A 106 8.72 -13.50 -7.65
N GLY A 107 8.53 -12.37 -8.33
CA GLY A 107 8.39 -12.32 -9.78
C GLY A 107 7.95 -10.94 -10.29
N PRO A 108 8.03 -10.69 -11.61
CA PRO A 108 7.71 -9.37 -12.20
C PRO A 108 6.25 -8.96 -12.03
N ARG A 109 5.37 -9.92 -11.70
CA ARG A 109 3.93 -9.73 -11.47
C ARG A 109 3.53 -9.87 -9.99
N ILE A 110 4.51 -9.98 -9.09
CA ILE A 110 4.29 -10.05 -7.64
C ILE A 110 4.92 -8.83 -7.00
N TYR A 111 4.10 -8.07 -6.27
CA TYR A 111 4.55 -6.88 -5.54
C TYR A 111 4.35 -7.10 -4.04
N GLU A 112 5.02 -6.33 -3.21
CA GLU A 112 4.79 -6.28 -1.77
C GLU A 112 4.03 -5.01 -1.41
N TRP A 113 2.91 -5.14 -0.70
CA TRP A 113 2.11 -4.02 -0.24
C TRP A 113 2.54 -3.58 1.15
N THR A 114 3.01 -2.34 1.22
CA THR A 114 3.59 -1.73 2.41
C THR A 114 2.95 -0.37 2.71
N ARG A 115 3.13 0.10 3.95
CA ARG A 115 2.72 1.44 4.41
C ARG A 115 1.25 1.78 4.09
N CYS A 116 0.34 0.83 4.30
CA CYS A 116 -1.10 1.07 4.22
C CYS A 116 -1.57 1.95 5.39
N ALA A 117 -1.92 3.20 5.09
CA ALA A 117 -2.33 4.19 6.07
C ALA A 117 -3.59 4.95 5.62
N VAL A 118 -4.46 5.22 6.57
CA VAL A 118 -5.65 6.08 6.44
C VAL A 118 -5.68 6.97 7.67
N ALA A 119 -5.77 8.29 7.45
CA ALA A 119 -5.77 9.32 8.49
C ALA A 119 -6.78 8.96 9.60
N PRO A 120 -6.39 8.95 10.89
CA PRO A 120 -7.30 8.59 11.97
C PRO A 120 -8.56 9.47 12.03
N SER A 121 -8.44 10.76 11.71
CA SER A 121 -9.55 11.72 11.62
C SER A 121 -10.58 11.41 10.53
N LYS A 122 -10.28 10.47 9.62
CA LYS A 122 -11.16 10.04 8.54
C LYS A 122 -11.78 8.67 8.78
N ARG A 123 -11.47 8.02 9.92
CA ARG A 123 -12.07 6.75 10.31
C ARG A 123 -13.40 7.00 11.01
N GLU A 124 -14.49 6.82 10.27
CA GLU A 124 -15.85 6.89 10.81
C GLU A 124 -16.22 5.62 11.62
N SER A 125 -15.45 4.53 11.51
CA SER A 125 -15.63 3.34 12.33
C SER A 125 -14.30 2.64 12.66
N ALA A 126 -14.21 2.05 13.86
CA ALA A 126 -13.09 1.17 14.23
C ALA A 126 -13.00 -0.10 13.35
N LYS A 127 -14.06 -0.41 12.60
CA LYS A 127 -14.11 -1.53 11.65
C LYS A 127 -13.44 -1.24 10.32
N GLY A 128 -13.01 0.01 10.04
CA GLY A 128 -12.33 0.36 8.79
C GLY A 128 -13.22 0.23 7.55
N VAL A 129 -14.54 0.34 7.74
CA VAL A 129 -15.56 0.41 6.67
C VAL A 129 -15.92 1.87 6.38
N ASP A 130 -15.09 2.82 6.82
CA ASP A 130 -15.23 4.23 6.44
C ASP A 130 -14.89 4.43 4.96
N ALA A 131 -15.47 5.46 4.35
CA ALA A 131 -15.36 5.71 2.91
C ALA A 131 -13.90 5.84 2.42
N VAL A 132 -13.00 6.40 3.26
CA VAL A 132 -11.58 6.58 2.88
C VAL A 132 -10.83 5.24 2.93
N SER A 133 -11.05 4.44 3.96
CA SER A 133 -10.52 3.08 4.04
C SER A 133 -11.00 2.23 2.86
N GLY A 134 -12.30 2.21 2.60
CA GLY A 134 -12.87 1.44 1.50
C GLY A 134 -12.33 1.84 0.14
N ALA A 135 -12.21 3.15 -0.12
CA ALA A 135 -11.61 3.65 -1.34
C ALA A 135 -10.10 3.31 -1.43
N SER A 136 -9.37 3.31 -0.32
CA SER A 136 -7.93 3.00 -0.30
C SER A 136 -7.65 1.52 -0.58
N PHE A 137 -8.39 0.60 0.05
CA PHE A 137 -8.30 -0.84 -0.23
C PHE A 137 -8.69 -1.14 -1.68
N THR A 138 -9.79 -0.53 -2.16
CA THR A 138 -10.25 -0.71 -3.54
C THR A 138 -9.24 -0.18 -4.55
N ALA A 139 -8.59 0.96 -4.27
CA ALA A 139 -7.56 1.51 -5.15
C ALA A 139 -6.37 0.57 -5.29
N VAL A 140 -5.92 -0.09 -4.22
CA VAL A 140 -4.83 -1.07 -4.30
C VAL A 140 -5.23 -2.27 -5.18
N ALA A 141 -6.45 -2.78 -5.05
CA ALA A 141 -6.97 -3.84 -5.92
C ALA A 141 -7.05 -3.39 -7.39
N GLU A 142 -7.51 -2.16 -7.65
CA GLU A 142 -7.55 -1.56 -8.99
C GLU A 142 -6.16 -1.37 -9.59
N VAL A 143 -5.17 -0.96 -8.79
CA VAL A 143 -3.76 -0.92 -9.19
C VAL A 143 -3.30 -2.33 -9.56
N ALA A 144 -3.44 -3.31 -8.67
CA ALA A 144 -2.99 -4.68 -8.95
C ALA A 144 -3.58 -5.22 -10.26
N ALA A 145 -4.88 -5.02 -10.50
CA ALA A 145 -5.54 -5.40 -11.75
C ALA A 145 -5.01 -4.62 -12.96
N ARG A 146 -4.87 -3.29 -12.85
CA ARG A 146 -4.38 -2.43 -13.95
C ARG A 146 -2.95 -2.79 -14.37
N PHE A 147 -2.13 -3.21 -13.42
CA PHE A 147 -0.75 -3.63 -13.64
C PHE A 147 -0.60 -5.10 -14.04
N GLY A 148 -1.70 -5.85 -14.11
CA GLY A 148 -1.68 -7.28 -14.41
C GLY A 148 -0.91 -8.08 -13.36
N LEU A 149 -0.94 -7.67 -12.09
CA LEU A 149 -0.26 -8.40 -11.02
C LEU A 149 -0.98 -9.71 -10.71
N ASP A 150 -0.23 -10.74 -10.33
CA ASP A 150 -0.78 -12.01 -9.85
C ASP A 150 -1.19 -11.92 -8.38
N GLY A 151 -0.56 -11.03 -7.61
CA GLY A 151 -0.91 -10.79 -6.22
C GLY A 151 0.08 -9.91 -5.47
N LEU A 152 -0.18 -9.77 -4.18
CA LEU A 152 0.57 -8.92 -3.27
C LEU A 152 1.09 -9.72 -2.06
N LEU A 153 2.39 -9.63 -1.77
CA LEU A 153 2.92 -10.01 -0.47
C LEU A 153 2.54 -8.97 0.58
N VAL A 154 2.17 -9.42 1.78
CA VAL A 154 1.82 -8.53 2.89
C VAL A 154 2.30 -9.11 4.22
N GLN A 155 2.88 -8.29 5.09
CA GLN A 155 3.09 -8.61 6.50
C GLN A 155 2.04 -7.84 7.30
N THR A 156 1.09 -8.55 7.89
CA THR A 156 -0.08 -7.91 8.49
C THR A 156 -0.51 -8.59 9.77
N HIS A 157 -1.33 -7.91 10.57
CA HIS A 157 -1.97 -8.54 11.72
C HIS A 157 -2.99 -9.59 11.24
N PRO A 158 -3.09 -10.78 11.87
CA PRO A 158 -3.99 -11.85 11.42
C PRO A 158 -5.46 -11.43 11.24
N VAL A 159 -5.95 -10.46 12.02
CA VAL A 159 -7.31 -9.90 11.87
C VAL A 159 -7.55 -9.26 10.50
N LEU A 160 -6.52 -8.76 9.82
CA LEU A 160 -6.67 -8.17 8.48
C LEU A 160 -6.72 -9.24 7.38
N VAL A 161 -6.33 -10.49 7.65
CA VAL A 161 -6.43 -11.59 6.67
C VAL A 161 -7.88 -11.86 6.30
N THR A 162 -8.76 -11.96 7.30
CA THR A 162 -10.20 -12.19 7.06
C THR A 162 -10.81 -11.03 6.28
N ARG A 163 -10.38 -9.78 6.54
CA ARG A 163 -10.85 -8.62 5.77
C ARG A 163 -10.43 -8.68 4.31
N LEU A 164 -9.21 -9.11 4.02
CA LEU A 164 -8.75 -9.28 2.63
C LEU A 164 -9.56 -10.38 1.92
N MET A 165 -9.87 -11.47 2.61
CA MET A 165 -10.76 -12.52 2.08
C MET A 165 -12.17 -11.98 1.81
N ASP A 166 -12.74 -11.19 2.72
CA ASP A 166 -14.06 -10.54 2.53
C ASP A 166 -14.06 -9.59 1.32
N MET A 167 -12.90 -8.99 1.01
CA MET A 167 -12.66 -8.15 -0.17
C MET A 167 -12.41 -8.96 -1.45
N GLY A 168 -12.46 -10.28 -1.41
CA GLY A 168 -12.36 -11.16 -2.58
C GLY A 168 -10.92 -11.48 -3.01
N TRP A 169 -9.93 -11.28 -2.13
CA TRP A 169 -8.58 -11.80 -2.33
C TRP A 169 -8.52 -13.28 -1.96
N ASP A 170 -7.77 -14.07 -2.73
CA ASP A 170 -7.38 -15.42 -2.30
C ASP A 170 -6.09 -15.33 -1.47
N VAL A 171 -6.17 -15.63 -0.17
CA VAL A 171 -5.10 -15.34 0.78
C VAL A 171 -4.46 -16.61 1.31
N GLU A 172 -3.17 -16.78 1.04
CA GLU A 172 -2.35 -17.88 1.56
C GLU A 172 -1.39 -17.38 2.66
N PRO A 173 -1.45 -17.93 3.88
CA PRO A 173 -0.40 -17.75 4.87
C PRO A 173 0.92 -18.38 4.42
N LEU A 174 2.00 -17.61 4.42
CA LEU A 174 3.33 -18.10 4.02
C LEU A 174 4.13 -18.69 5.19
N ALA A 175 3.71 -18.40 6.42
CA ALA A 175 4.28 -18.95 7.64
C ALA A 175 3.24 -18.93 8.77
N LEU A 176 3.63 -19.47 9.93
CA LEU A 176 2.83 -19.31 11.15
C LEU A 176 2.93 -17.87 11.67
N PRO A 177 1.86 -17.33 12.31
CA PRO A 177 1.94 -16.05 12.99
C PRO A 177 3.10 -16.01 13.99
N CYS A 178 3.76 -14.86 14.09
CA CYS A 178 4.86 -14.65 15.03
C CYS A 178 4.83 -13.25 15.61
N ALA A 179 5.33 -13.12 16.84
CA ALA A 179 5.47 -11.84 17.49
C ALA A 179 6.68 -11.09 16.89
N TYR A 180 6.48 -9.81 16.59
CA TYR A 180 7.52 -8.89 16.16
C TYR A 180 7.37 -7.60 16.97
N GLY A 181 8.25 -7.42 17.97
CA GLY A 181 8.04 -6.44 19.03
C GLY A 181 6.70 -6.70 19.75
N ASP A 182 5.89 -5.66 19.91
CA ASP A 182 4.57 -5.74 20.54
C ASP A 182 3.43 -6.14 19.57
N SER A 183 3.76 -6.45 18.32
CA SER A 183 2.79 -6.77 17.27
C SER A 183 2.80 -8.25 16.89
N LEU A 184 1.63 -8.81 16.62
CA LEU A 184 1.50 -10.12 15.99
C LEU A 184 1.46 -9.95 14.47
N LEU A 185 2.43 -10.54 13.76
CA LEU A 185 2.52 -10.48 12.31
C LEU A 185 2.30 -11.86 11.68
N LEU A 186 1.68 -11.84 10.51
CA LEU A 186 1.49 -12.98 9.63
C LEU A 186 1.89 -12.57 8.21
N PRO A 187 2.96 -13.16 7.64
CA PRO A 187 3.26 -12.98 6.22
C PRO A 187 2.27 -13.78 5.38
N ILE A 188 1.68 -13.12 4.39
CA ILE A 188 0.71 -13.71 3.48
C ILE A 188 1.05 -13.40 2.02
N TYR A 189 0.55 -14.23 1.12
CA TYR A 189 0.40 -13.91 -0.29
C TYR A 189 -1.09 -13.75 -0.59
N ALA A 190 -1.51 -12.51 -0.90
CA ALA A 190 -2.86 -12.19 -1.34
C ALA A 190 -2.91 -12.20 -2.86
N ARG A 191 -3.42 -13.28 -3.45
CA ARG A 191 -3.60 -13.44 -4.89
C ARG A 191 -4.79 -12.63 -5.39
N LEU A 192 -4.56 -11.92 -6.50
CA LEU A 192 -5.61 -11.21 -7.18
C LEU A 192 -6.52 -12.21 -7.89
N THR A 193 -7.83 -12.10 -7.70
CA THR A 193 -8.84 -12.90 -8.39
C THR A 193 -9.60 -12.01 -9.39
N PRO A 194 -10.26 -12.61 -10.41
CA PRO A 194 -11.13 -11.85 -11.32
C PRO A 194 -12.22 -11.04 -10.58
N GLU A 195 -12.64 -11.50 -9.40
CA GLU A 195 -13.72 -10.90 -8.61
C GLU A 195 -13.24 -9.88 -7.57
N THR A 196 -11.94 -9.78 -7.29
CA THR A 196 -11.40 -8.94 -6.20
C THR A 196 -11.88 -7.49 -6.30
N VAL A 197 -11.70 -6.83 -7.46
CA VAL A 197 -12.09 -5.43 -7.63
C VAL A 197 -13.60 -5.22 -7.47
N ALA A 198 -14.40 -6.10 -8.09
CA ALA A 198 -15.85 -6.03 -8.00
C ALA A 198 -16.34 -6.26 -6.55
N THR A 199 -15.70 -7.18 -5.84
CA THR A 199 -16.00 -7.50 -4.45
C THR A 199 -15.63 -6.37 -3.52
N CYS A 200 -14.43 -5.78 -3.64
CA CYS A 200 -14.04 -4.55 -2.94
C CYS A 200 -15.12 -3.46 -3.08
N ARG A 201 -15.51 -3.15 -4.33
CA ARG A 201 -16.53 -2.12 -4.59
C ARG A 201 -17.86 -2.45 -3.91
N ARG A 202 -18.32 -3.69 -4.00
CA ARG A 202 -19.57 -4.13 -3.34
C ARG A 202 -19.49 -4.03 -1.82
N VAL A 203 -18.40 -4.48 -1.21
CA VAL A 203 -18.17 -4.43 0.25
C VAL A 203 -18.24 -3.00 0.78
N PHE A 204 -17.69 -2.05 0.03
CA PHE A 204 -17.64 -0.64 0.43
C PHE A 204 -18.73 0.25 -0.19
N GLY A 205 -19.70 -0.33 -0.92
CA GLY A 205 -20.79 0.42 -1.55
C GLY A 205 -20.33 1.42 -2.62
N LEU A 206 -19.22 1.15 -3.30
CA LEU A 206 -18.64 2.02 -4.33
C LEU A 206 -19.31 1.78 -5.68
N SER A 207 -19.79 2.85 -6.32
CA SER A 207 -20.51 2.80 -7.60
C SER A 207 -19.62 2.67 -8.83
N GLY A 208 -18.30 2.83 -8.69
CA GLY A 208 -17.37 2.80 -9.82
C GLY A 208 -15.90 2.81 -9.38
N PRO A 209 -14.98 3.01 -10.34
CA PRO A 209 -13.55 3.12 -10.06
C PRO A 209 -13.23 4.26 -9.09
N VAL A 210 -12.25 4.04 -8.21
CA VAL A 210 -11.78 5.05 -7.25
C VAL A 210 -10.49 5.73 -7.70
N LEU A 211 -9.81 5.13 -8.67
CA LEU A 211 -8.71 5.73 -9.42
C LEU A 211 -9.23 6.30 -10.75
N PRO A 212 -8.68 7.44 -11.22
CA PRO A 212 -9.00 7.97 -12.54
C PRO A 212 -8.63 6.97 -13.65
N ILE A 213 -9.47 6.92 -14.68
CA ILE A 213 -9.40 5.94 -15.79
C ILE A 213 -8.32 6.32 -16.84
N ASP A 214 -7.62 7.44 -16.69
CA ASP A 214 -6.75 7.94 -17.76
C ASP A 214 -5.61 6.97 -18.09
N ALA A 215 -5.69 6.42 -19.30
CA ALA A 215 -4.88 5.33 -19.85
C ALA A 215 -3.42 5.71 -20.18
N ALA A 216 -3.04 6.98 -20.00
CA ALA A 216 -1.79 7.52 -20.53
C ALA A 216 -0.63 7.61 -19.53
N ASP A 217 -0.90 7.69 -18.22
CA ASP A 217 0.12 7.96 -17.18
C ASP A 217 0.40 6.75 -16.26
N GLY A 218 -0.12 5.57 -16.61
CA GLY A 218 0.27 4.35 -15.91
C GLY A 218 1.69 3.95 -16.29
N PRO A 219 2.59 3.66 -15.33
CA PRO A 219 3.85 3.01 -15.66
C PRO A 219 3.56 1.74 -16.47
N ARG A 220 4.39 1.46 -17.47
CA ARG A 220 4.30 0.17 -18.15
C ARG A 220 4.63 -0.94 -17.14
N PRO A 221 4.00 -2.12 -17.23
CA PRO A 221 4.53 -3.28 -16.54
C PRO A 221 6.03 -3.39 -16.84
N PRO A 222 6.86 -3.85 -15.89
CA PRO A 222 8.27 -4.07 -16.17
C PRO A 222 8.34 -4.88 -17.46
N ALA A 223 8.99 -4.34 -18.50
CA ALA A 223 9.34 -5.16 -19.64
C ALA A 223 10.09 -6.37 -19.09
N ASP A 224 9.82 -7.57 -19.62
CA ASP A 224 10.64 -8.76 -19.37
C ASP A 224 12.08 -8.43 -19.80
N GLN A 225 12.85 -7.81 -18.92
CA GLN A 225 14.26 -7.56 -19.13
C GLN A 225 14.98 -8.82 -18.71
N PRO A 226 15.74 -9.46 -19.60
CA PRO A 226 16.50 -10.64 -19.25
C PRO A 226 17.44 -10.30 -18.10
N HIS A 227 17.37 -11.12 -17.05
CA HIS A 227 18.19 -11.05 -15.86
C HIS A 227 19.66 -10.86 -16.27
N ARG A 228 20.24 -9.69 -16.00
CA ARG A 228 21.68 -9.48 -16.17
C ARG A 228 22.33 -10.06 -14.90
N PRO A 229 23.18 -11.09 -15.00
CA PRO A 229 23.92 -11.56 -13.83
C PRO A 229 24.86 -10.43 -13.38
N MET A 230 24.82 -10.12 -12.08
CA MET A 230 25.78 -9.22 -11.44
C MET A 230 27.16 -9.91 -11.39
N PRO A 231 28.26 -9.13 -11.46
CA PRO A 231 29.64 -9.63 -11.48
C PRO A 231 30.08 -10.29 -10.17
#